data_AF-A0A7S4PBB3-F1
#
_entry.id   AF-A0A7S4PBB3-F1
#
_cell.length_a   1.000
_cell.length_b   1.000
_cell.length_c   1.000
_cell.angle_alpha   90.00
_cell.angle_beta   90.00
_cell.angle_gamma   90.00
#
_symmetry.space_group_name_H-M   'P 1'
#
loop_
_entity.id
_entity.type
_entity.pdbx_description
1 polymer ?
#
loop_
_entity_poly.entity_id
_entity_poly.type
_entity_poly.pdbx_seq_one_letter_code
_entity_poly.pdbx_strand_id
1 'polypeptide(L)'
;MQSDQILDYGYIVERQMQDDDCVIFNRQPSLDKMSMMGHRVKIMPYSTFRLNLSVTSPYNADFDGDEMNLHLPQSYETKSEIYNIMMVPFQIVSPQKNAPVMGIVQDTLLGCSVLTRRNTFVEKDLMMNVLMHVPGFDGRVPIPAIVKAPNNKGPLWTGKQVLSLAIPSRRINLSKLNQYKTDEDTGDVFKQTMTINDAHIVIEDGEILTGSVDSSVIKTSQGGLVHMCWA
;
A
#
# COMPACT_ATOMS: atom_id res chain seq x y z
N MET A 1 43.92 18.96 -13.94
CA MET A 1 44.21 18.03 -15.05
C MET A 1 44.18 16.63 -14.45
N GLN A 2 43.00 16.00 -14.41
CA GLN A 2 42.90 14.59 -14.06
C GLN A 2 43.30 13.84 -15.34
N SER A 3 44.40 13.09 -15.29
CA SER A 3 44.84 12.27 -16.43
C SER A 3 43.72 11.30 -16.80
N ASP A 4 43.33 11.25 -18.07
CA ASP A 4 42.41 10.23 -18.58
C ASP A 4 43.03 8.85 -18.33
N GLN A 5 42.58 8.20 -17.26
CA GLN A 5 42.95 6.82 -16.96
C GLN A 5 42.13 5.91 -17.87
N ILE A 6 42.82 5.18 -18.74
CA ILE A 6 42.21 4.13 -19.56
C ILE A 6 41.97 2.93 -18.63
N LEU A 7 40.72 2.47 -18.56
CA LEU A 7 40.32 1.33 -17.74
C LEU A 7 40.59 0.01 -18.50
N ASP A 8 41.18 -0.96 -17.81
CA ASP A 8 41.37 -2.32 -18.33
C ASP A 8 40.42 -3.32 -17.67
N TYR A 9 40.19 -4.46 -18.35
CA TYR A 9 39.38 -5.55 -17.81
C TYR A 9 39.96 -6.09 -16.51
N GLY A 10 39.09 -6.26 -15.49
CA GLY A 10 39.47 -6.71 -14.16
C GLY A 10 39.71 -5.58 -13.15
N TYR A 11 39.70 -4.32 -13.59
CA TYR A 11 39.78 -3.18 -12.67
C TYR A 11 38.47 -3.03 -11.88
N ILE A 12 38.60 -2.57 -10.64
CA ILE A 12 37.47 -2.28 -9.76
C ILE A 12 37.29 -0.76 -9.71
N VAL A 13 36.06 -0.30 -9.94
CA VAL A 13 35.70 1.11 -9.89
C VAL A 13 34.71 1.33 -8.75
N GLU A 14 35.12 2.10 -7.75
CA GLU A 14 34.25 2.57 -6.69
C GLU A 14 33.42 3.74 -7.21
N ARG A 15 32.19 3.44 -7.64
CA ARG A 15 31.24 4.46 -8.10
C ARG A 15 30.41 4.98 -6.94
N GLN A 16 29.85 6.17 -7.15
CA GLN A 16 28.79 6.69 -6.27
C GLN A 16 27.54 5.80 -6.33
N MET A 17 26.78 5.80 -5.23
CA MET A 17 25.46 5.19 -5.17
C MET A 17 24.54 5.84 -6.21
N GLN A 18 23.74 5.01 -6.88
CA GLN A 18 22.82 5.45 -7.93
C GLN A 18 21.38 5.03 -7.59
N ASP A 19 20.42 5.58 -8.33
CA ASP A 19 19.04 5.12 -8.29
C ASP A 19 18.98 3.59 -8.50
N ASP A 20 18.04 2.96 -7.79
CA ASP A 20 17.79 1.52 -7.80
C ASP A 20 18.87 0.62 -7.19
N ASP A 21 19.96 1.18 -6.66
CA ASP A 21 20.86 0.42 -5.80
C ASP A 21 20.12 -0.10 -4.56
N CYS A 22 20.54 -1.27 -4.09
CA CYS A 22 19.99 -1.90 -2.90
C CYS A 22 20.75 -1.42 -1.67
N VAL A 23 20.02 -1.05 -0.63
CA VAL A 23 20.58 -0.65 0.66
C VAL A 23 19.80 -1.31 1.78
N ILE A 24 20.48 -1.57 2.90
CA ILE A 24 19.82 -1.98 4.14
C ILE A 24 19.53 -0.71 4.93
N PHE A 25 18.31 -0.60 5.44
CA PHE A 25 17.86 0.53 6.25
C PHE A 25 17.35 0.05 7.60
N ASN A 26 17.78 0.68 8.69
CA ASN A 26 17.39 0.31 10.05
C ASN A 26 17.18 1.51 10.97
N ARG A 27 16.31 1.31 11.97
CA ARG A 27 16.12 2.22 13.11
C ARG A 27 16.57 1.53 14.39
N GLN A 28 17.25 2.27 15.26
CA GLN A 28 17.63 1.79 16.58
C GLN A 28 16.54 2.13 17.61
N PRO A 29 16.30 1.28 18.62
CA PRO A 29 16.85 -0.07 18.79
C PRO A 29 16.20 -1.08 17.83
N SER A 30 17.00 -1.99 17.26
CA SER A 30 16.49 -3.02 16.34
C SER A 30 16.04 -4.25 17.14
N LEU A 31 14.77 -4.31 17.49
CA LEU A 31 14.18 -5.37 18.32
C LEU A 31 13.65 -6.54 17.49
N ASP A 32 13.14 -6.25 16.29
CA ASP A 32 12.54 -7.24 15.41
C ASP A 32 13.35 -7.37 14.11
N LYS A 33 13.21 -8.51 13.43
CA LYS A 33 13.79 -8.71 12.09
C LYS A 33 13.40 -7.58 11.14
N MET A 34 12.16 -7.09 11.25
CA MET A 34 11.62 -6.04 10.38
C MET A 34 12.14 -4.65 10.72
N SER A 35 12.90 -4.49 11.81
CA SER A 35 13.61 -3.25 12.11
C SER A 35 14.85 -3.05 11.23
N MET A 36 15.18 -4.02 10.35
CA MET A 36 16.25 -3.95 9.36
C MET A 36 15.79 -4.61 8.05
N MET A 37 15.56 -3.81 7.01
CA MET A 37 15.03 -4.29 5.72
C MET A 37 15.76 -3.67 4.54
N GLY A 38 15.71 -4.35 3.40
CA GLY A 38 16.26 -3.89 2.12
C GLY A 38 15.33 -2.92 1.41
N HIS A 39 15.88 -1.81 0.91
CA HIS A 39 15.19 -0.79 0.12
C HIS A 39 15.92 -0.55 -1.20
N ARG A 40 15.19 0.00 -2.18
CA ARG A 40 15.76 0.57 -3.40
C ARG A 40 16.03 2.05 -3.18
N VAL A 41 17.22 2.50 -3.56
CA VAL A 41 17.62 3.89 -3.46
C VAL A 41 16.87 4.72 -4.50
N LYS A 42 16.39 5.89 -4.06
CA LYS A 42 15.99 6.97 -4.95
C LYS A 42 16.68 8.26 -4.50
N ILE A 43 17.58 8.78 -5.34
CA ILE A 43 18.29 10.01 -5.06
C ILE A 43 17.32 11.17 -5.24
N MET A 44 17.24 12.01 -4.21
CA MET A 44 16.36 13.15 -4.15
C MET A 44 17.12 14.35 -3.58
N PRO A 45 16.70 15.59 -3.89
CA PRO A 45 17.24 16.77 -3.23
C PRO A 45 16.92 16.76 -1.71
N TYR A 46 17.59 17.65 -0.99
CA TYR A 46 17.53 17.86 0.47
C TYR A 46 18.28 16.79 1.29
N SER A 47 18.43 17.03 2.60
CA SER A 47 19.35 16.30 3.48
C SER A 47 18.65 15.34 4.44
N THR A 48 17.51 14.77 4.06
CA THR A 48 16.75 13.82 4.89
C THR A 48 16.44 12.54 4.13
N PHE A 49 16.43 11.41 4.84
CA PHE A 49 15.91 10.16 4.29
C PHE A 49 14.39 10.24 4.14
N ARG A 50 13.87 9.61 3.09
CA ARG A 50 12.43 9.49 2.85
C ARG A 50 12.07 8.03 2.69
N LEU A 51 10.97 7.65 3.30
CA LEU A 51 10.41 6.30 3.23
C LEU A 51 8.89 6.38 3.06
N ASN A 52 8.29 5.30 2.60
CA ASN A 52 6.84 5.20 2.45
C ASN A 52 6.15 5.16 3.83
N LEU A 53 5.00 5.82 4.00
CA LEU A 53 4.28 5.83 5.28
C LEU A 53 3.87 4.44 5.77
N SER A 54 3.62 3.47 4.89
CA SER A 54 3.27 2.11 5.29
C SER A 54 4.43 1.33 5.91
N VAL A 55 5.69 1.75 5.70
CA VAL A 55 6.87 1.10 6.28
C VAL A 55 7.29 1.70 7.62
N THR A 56 6.64 2.77 8.09
CA THR A 56 6.94 3.37 9.40
C THR A 56 6.60 2.42 10.56
N SER A 57 5.52 1.64 10.42
CA SER A 57 5.03 0.71 11.44
C SER A 57 6.08 -0.33 11.87
N PRO A 58 6.73 -1.11 10.97
CA PRO A 58 7.76 -2.07 11.36
C PRO A 58 9.05 -1.43 11.92
N TYR A 59 9.35 -0.18 11.55
CA TYR A 59 10.46 0.57 12.15
C TYR A 59 10.10 1.23 13.48
N ASN A 60 8.81 1.23 13.85
CA ASN A 60 8.26 2.04 14.94
C ASN A 60 8.74 3.51 14.86
N ALA A 61 8.83 4.03 13.64
CA ALA A 61 9.36 5.35 13.36
C ALA A 61 8.23 6.38 13.29
N ASP A 62 8.52 7.59 13.74
CA ASP A 62 7.75 8.79 13.47
C ASP A 62 8.64 9.83 12.75
N PHE A 63 8.15 11.06 12.60
CA PHE A 63 8.84 12.11 11.85
C PHE A 63 9.07 13.36 12.71
N ASP A 64 9.27 13.18 14.02
CA ASP A 64 9.46 14.29 14.98
C ASP A 64 10.94 14.64 15.24
N GLY A 65 11.87 13.95 14.57
CA GLY A 65 13.32 14.08 14.77
C GLY A 65 14.09 12.76 14.71
N ASP A 66 13.39 11.65 14.44
CA ASP A 66 13.98 10.32 14.29
C ASP A 66 15.17 10.24 13.32
N GLU A 67 16.21 9.55 13.77
CA GLU A 67 17.38 9.21 12.97
C GLU A 67 17.39 7.72 12.60
N MET A 68 17.82 7.41 11.38
CA MET A 68 17.90 6.05 10.85
C MET A 68 19.22 5.85 10.11
N ASN A 69 19.73 4.62 10.14
CA ASN A 69 20.99 4.26 9.51
C ASN A 69 20.76 3.57 8.17
N LEU A 70 21.71 3.78 7.26
CA LEU A 70 21.72 3.19 5.93
C LEU A 70 23.07 2.48 5.72
N HIS A 71 23.01 1.22 5.29
CA HIS A 71 24.17 0.39 5.00
C HIS A 71 24.16 -0.03 3.52
N LEU A 72 25.22 0.32 2.78
CA LEU A 72 25.37 -0.04 1.37
C LEU A 72 26.17 -1.35 1.24
N PRO A 73 25.56 -2.46 0.76
CA PRO A 73 26.29 -3.70 0.47
C PRO A 73 27.35 -3.49 -0.61
N GLN A 74 28.55 -4.06 -0.40
CA GLN A 74 29.68 -3.91 -1.32
C GLN A 74 29.85 -5.11 -2.27
N SER A 75 29.48 -6.32 -1.84
CA SER A 75 29.59 -7.53 -2.66
C SER A 75 28.30 -7.82 -3.44
N TYR A 76 28.44 -8.44 -4.60
CA TYR A 76 27.28 -8.89 -5.40
C TYR A 76 26.49 -9.99 -4.70
N GLU A 77 27.15 -10.83 -3.91
CA GLU A 77 26.52 -11.90 -3.13
C GLU A 77 25.58 -11.32 -2.07
N THR A 78 26.06 -10.35 -1.27
CA THR A 78 25.24 -9.67 -0.27
C THR A 78 24.13 -8.86 -0.93
N LYS A 79 24.39 -8.21 -2.07
CA LYS A 79 23.34 -7.52 -2.84
C LYS A 79 22.23 -8.50 -3.26
N SER A 80 22.59 -9.70 -3.72
CA SER A 80 21.64 -10.76 -4.08
C SER A 80 20.84 -11.26 -2.87
N GLU A 81 21.50 -11.45 -1.72
CA GLU A 81 20.85 -11.88 -0.48
C GLU A 81 19.77 -10.88 -0.04
N ILE A 82 20.12 -9.59 -0.03
CA ILE A 82 19.17 -8.54 0.35
C ILE A 82 18.00 -8.53 -0.62
N TYR A 83 18.26 -8.53 -1.93
CA TYR A 83 17.20 -8.49 -2.95
C TYR A 83 16.21 -9.63 -2.82
N ASN A 84 16.67 -10.84 -2.54
CA ASN A 84 15.83 -12.03 -2.55
C ASN A 84 15.20 -12.36 -1.18
N ILE A 85 15.79 -11.89 -0.08
CA ILE A 85 15.38 -12.29 1.27
C ILE A 85 14.88 -11.11 2.10
N MET A 86 15.62 -10.00 2.11
CA MET A 86 15.42 -8.91 3.08
C MET A 86 14.63 -7.72 2.54
N MET A 87 14.35 -7.67 1.24
CA MET A 87 13.59 -6.57 0.64
C MET A 87 12.23 -6.40 1.31
N VAL A 88 11.81 -5.14 1.50
CA VAL A 88 10.54 -4.75 2.13
C VAL A 88 9.32 -5.57 1.66
N PRO A 89 9.10 -5.84 0.35
CA PRO A 89 7.95 -6.64 -0.10
C PRO A 89 7.92 -8.08 0.46
N PHE A 90 9.07 -8.69 0.72
CA PHE A 90 9.18 -10.02 1.32
C PHE A 90 9.02 -10.00 2.85
N GLN A 91 8.94 -8.82 3.44
CA GLN A 91 8.79 -8.61 4.89
C GLN A 91 7.43 -7.99 5.26
N ILE A 92 6.47 -7.92 4.33
CA ILE A 92 5.12 -7.38 4.59
C ILE A 92 4.38 -8.24 5.63
N VAL A 93 4.46 -9.56 5.54
CA VAL A 93 3.84 -10.51 6.48
C VAL A 93 4.91 -11.07 7.43
N SER A 94 4.68 -10.93 8.73
CA SER A 94 5.61 -11.43 9.74
C SER A 94 5.27 -12.86 10.16
N PRO A 95 6.26 -13.77 10.26
CA PRO A 95 6.05 -15.12 10.77
C PRO A 95 5.72 -15.16 12.27
N GLN A 96 5.97 -14.08 13.02
CA GLN A 96 5.68 -14.03 14.46
C GLN A 96 4.18 -14.16 14.77
N LYS A 97 3.34 -13.55 13.93
CA LYS A 97 1.87 -13.50 14.10
C LYS A 97 1.12 -14.08 12.92
N ASN A 98 1.81 -14.51 11.86
CA ASN A 98 1.22 -14.89 10.57
C ASN A 98 0.23 -13.83 10.07
N ALA A 99 0.63 -12.56 10.18
CA ALA A 99 -0.19 -11.40 9.82
C ALA A 99 0.70 -10.26 9.28
N PRO A 100 0.13 -9.34 8.47
CA PRO A 100 0.87 -8.19 7.97
C PRO A 100 1.40 -7.31 9.10
N VAL A 101 2.62 -6.81 8.96
CA VAL A 101 3.21 -5.76 9.82
C VAL A 101 3.18 -4.38 9.17
N MET A 102 2.99 -4.36 7.85
CA MET A 102 2.78 -3.14 7.06
C MET A 102 1.32 -3.07 6.62
N GLY A 103 0.78 -1.86 6.57
CA GLY A 103 -0.58 -1.61 6.11
C GLY A 103 -0.81 -0.12 5.86
N ILE A 104 -2.04 0.24 5.52
CA ILE A 104 -2.41 1.63 5.31
C ILE A 104 -2.64 2.33 6.66
N VAL A 105 -2.03 3.49 6.85
CA VAL A 105 -2.01 4.24 8.11
C VAL A 105 -2.31 5.73 7.89
N GLN A 106 -2.58 6.44 9.00
CA GLN A 106 -2.75 7.90 9.04
C GLN A 106 -3.78 8.43 8.02
N ASP A 107 -3.42 9.45 7.24
CA ASP A 107 -4.33 10.16 6.35
C ASP A 107 -4.91 9.27 5.26
N THR A 108 -4.12 8.31 4.75
CA THR A 108 -4.62 7.38 3.72
C THR A 108 -5.69 6.46 4.31
N LEU A 109 -5.53 6.01 5.56
CA LEU A 109 -6.53 5.20 6.25
C LEU A 109 -7.83 5.99 6.46
N LEU A 110 -7.72 7.24 6.92
CA LEU A 110 -8.87 8.13 7.09
C LEU A 110 -9.55 8.41 5.75
N GLY A 111 -8.75 8.72 4.72
CA GLY A 111 -9.20 8.99 3.35
C GLY A 111 -9.98 7.81 2.77
N CYS A 112 -9.46 6.59 2.89
CA CYS A 112 -10.17 5.38 2.45
C CYS A 112 -11.52 5.20 3.17
N SER A 113 -11.58 5.46 4.48
CA SER A 113 -12.82 5.35 5.25
C SER A 113 -13.87 6.36 4.81
N VAL A 114 -13.49 7.62 4.59
CA VAL A 114 -14.40 8.67 4.12
C VAL A 114 -14.81 8.43 2.66
N LEU A 115 -13.87 8.03 1.81
CA LEU A 115 -14.11 7.77 0.39
C LEU A 115 -15.11 6.63 0.19
N THR A 116 -15.03 5.56 0.99
CA THR A 116 -15.85 4.36 0.81
C THR A 116 -17.24 4.44 1.43
N ARG A 117 -17.63 5.55 2.06
CA ARG A 117 -19.01 5.75 2.55
C ARG A 117 -20.01 5.77 1.39
N ARG A 118 -21.25 5.30 1.63
CA ARG A 118 -22.31 5.20 0.60
C ARG A 118 -22.69 6.54 -0.04
N ASN A 119 -22.56 7.63 0.71
CA ASN A 119 -22.90 8.98 0.27
C ASN A 119 -21.76 9.71 -0.42
N THR A 120 -20.60 9.07 -0.62
CA THR A 120 -19.45 9.69 -1.27
C THR A 120 -19.46 9.38 -2.77
N PHE A 121 -19.63 10.42 -3.57
CA PHE A 121 -19.61 10.36 -5.03
C PHE A 121 -18.45 11.18 -5.60
N VAL A 122 -17.93 10.72 -6.73
CA VAL A 122 -16.82 11.34 -7.45
C VAL A 122 -17.33 11.77 -8.82
N GLU A 123 -17.14 13.06 -9.13
CA GLU A 123 -17.49 13.66 -10.40
C GLU A 123 -16.47 13.29 -11.49
N LYS A 124 -16.86 13.46 -12.76
CA LYS A 124 -16.09 12.99 -13.91
C LYS A 124 -14.68 13.58 -13.97
N ASP A 125 -14.53 14.88 -13.67
CA ASP A 125 -13.25 15.58 -13.67
C ASP A 125 -12.27 15.00 -12.65
N LEU A 126 -12.72 14.81 -11.40
CA LEU A 126 -11.91 14.20 -10.34
C LEU A 126 -11.62 12.73 -10.66
N MET A 127 -12.59 11.99 -11.20
CA MET A 127 -12.41 10.59 -11.60
C MET A 127 -11.28 10.47 -12.64
N MET A 128 -11.28 11.33 -13.66
CA MET A 128 -10.23 11.31 -14.69
C MET A 128 -8.85 11.62 -14.11
N ASN A 129 -8.77 12.56 -13.15
CA ASN A 129 -7.51 12.85 -12.45
C ASN A 129 -7.04 11.66 -11.62
N VAL A 130 -7.94 10.99 -10.89
CA VAL A 130 -7.60 9.81 -10.09
C VAL A 130 -7.09 8.67 -10.98
N LEU A 131 -7.71 8.45 -12.14
CA LEU A 131 -7.27 7.42 -13.09
C LEU A 131 -5.82 7.59 -13.56
N MET A 132 -5.31 8.83 -13.63
CA MET A 132 -3.90 9.10 -13.97
C MET A 132 -2.92 8.60 -12.91
N HIS A 133 -3.38 8.41 -11.67
CA HIS A 133 -2.56 7.92 -10.56
C HIS A 133 -2.68 6.40 -10.35
N VAL A 134 -3.58 5.71 -11.05
CA VAL A 134 -3.73 4.26 -10.95
C VAL A 134 -2.61 3.58 -11.76
N PRO A 135 -1.70 2.82 -11.11
CA PRO A 135 -0.63 2.15 -11.83
C PRO A 135 -1.20 1.03 -12.71
N GLY A 136 -0.78 0.99 -13.98
CA GLY A 136 -1.23 -0.05 -14.93
C GLY A 136 -2.65 0.15 -15.47
N PHE A 137 -3.19 1.36 -15.41
CA PHE A 137 -4.48 1.69 -16.01
C PHE A 137 -4.51 1.38 -17.51
N ASP A 138 -5.53 0.63 -17.95
CA ASP A 138 -5.69 0.11 -19.32
C ASP A 138 -6.32 1.12 -20.30
N GLY A 139 -6.55 2.36 -19.84
CA GLY A 139 -7.21 3.41 -20.61
C GLY A 139 -8.74 3.30 -20.66
N ARG A 140 -9.34 2.29 -20.01
CA ARG A 140 -10.80 2.08 -20.01
C ARG A 140 -11.41 2.64 -18.74
N VAL A 141 -12.09 3.78 -18.90
CA VAL A 141 -12.83 4.39 -17.79
C VAL A 141 -13.97 3.45 -17.37
N PRO A 142 -14.08 3.08 -16.08
CA PRO A 142 -15.15 2.21 -15.61
C PRO A 142 -16.51 2.89 -15.76
N ILE A 143 -17.56 2.09 -15.92
CA ILE A 143 -18.92 2.60 -16.05
C ILE A 143 -19.34 3.25 -14.72
N PRO A 144 -19.87 4.50 -14.75
CA PRO A 144 -20.32 5.17 -13.54
C PRO A 144 -21.49 4.41 -12.90
N ALA A 145 -21.52 4.36 -11.56
CA ALA A 145 -22.67 3.81 -10.83
C ALA A 145 -23.97 4.57 -11.12
N ILE A 146 -23.89 5.88 -11.34
CA ILE A 146 -25.03 6.72 -11.72
C ILE A 146 -24.73 7.39 -13.06
N VAL A 147 -25.37 6.92 -14.13
CA VAL A 147 -25.18 7.47 -15.49
C VAL A 147 -25.83 8.84 -15.65
N LYS A 148 -27.02 9.04 -15.07
CA LYS A 148 -27.78 10.30 -15.15
C LYS A 148 -28.06 10.81 -13.73
N ALA A 149 -27.19 11.66 -13.23
CA ALA A 149 -27.35 12.23 -11.89
C ALA A 149 -28.51 13.24 -11.80
N PRO A 150 -29.11 13.40 -10.60
CA PRO A 150 -30.01 14.51 -10.31
C PRO A 150 -29.32 15.87 -10.57
N ASN A 151 -30.10 16.87 -10.97
CA ASN A 151 -29.63 18.25 -11.18
C ASN A 151 -28.58 18.44 -12.29
N ASN A 152 -28.58 17.57 -13.30
CA ASN A 152 -27.73 17.68 -14.49
C ASN A 152 -26.21 17.66 -14.19
N LYS A 153 -25.80 17.05 -13.07
CA LYS A 153 -24.40 16.92 -12.64
C LYS A 153 -23.56 15.92 -13.46
N GLY A 154 -24.11 15.33 -14.52
CA GLY A 154 -23.42 14.35 -15.34
C GLY A 154 -23.30 12.96 -14.68
N PRO A 155 -22.36 12.12 -15.14
CA PRO A 155 -22.11 10.79 -14.57
C PRO A 155 -21.37 10.87 -13.23
N LEU A 156 -21.75 10.00 -12.28
CA LEU A 156 -21.12 9.91 -10.95
C LEU A 156 -20.63 8.49 -10.66
N TRP A 157 -19.43 8.41 -10.10
CA TRP A 157 -18.82 7.19 -9.58
C TRP A 157 -18.94 7.16 -8.07
N THR A 158 -19.03 5.97 -7.48
CA THR A 158 -18.94 5.84 -6.01
C THR A 158 -17.48 5.77 -5.58
N GLY A 159 -17.17 6.23 -4.36
CA GLY A 159 -15.80 6.08 -3.86
C GLY A 159 -15.36 4.61 -3.68
N LYS A 160 -16.29 3.66 -3.54
CA LYS A 160 -16.00 2.22 -3.59
C LYS A 160 -15.50 1.78 -4.98
N GLN A 161 -16.14 2.24 -6.06
CA GLN A 161 -15.67 1.98 -7.42
C GLN A 161 -14.27 2.56 -7.63
N VAL A 162 -14.01 3.77 -7.12
CA VAL A 162 -12.70 4.41 -7.21
C VAL A 162 -11.63 3.59 -6.47
N LEU A 163 -11.89 3.18 -5.24
CA LEU A 163 -10.93 2.38 -4.47
C LEU A 163 -10.70 0.99 -5.06
N SER A 164 -11.72 0.39 -5.70
CA SER A 164 -11.61 -0.92 -6.36
C SER A 164 -10.57 -0.92 -7.48
N LEU A 165 -10.34 0.22 -8.14
CA LEU A 165 -9.30 0.35 -9.17
C LEU A 165 -7.87 0.20 -8.63
N ALA A 166 -7.67 0.45 -7.34
CA ALA A 166 -6.38 0.25 -6.69
C ALA A 166 -6.16 -1.21 -6.24
N ILE A 167 -7.22 -2.02 -6.20
CA ILE A 167 -7.14 -3.44 -5.85
C ILE A 167 -6.77 -4.21 -7.13
N PRO A 168 -5.77 -5.11 -7.09
CA PRO A 168 -5.44 -5.94 -8.23
C PRO A 168 -6.65 -6.74 -8.71
N SER A 169 -7.10 -6.49 -9.95
CA SER A 169 -8.20 -7.21 -10.56
C SER A 169 -7.80 -8.67 -10.79
N ARG A 170 -8.70 -9.62 -10.51
CA ARG A 170 -8.56 -11.07 -10.78
C ARG A 170 -7.82 -11.91 -9.74
N ARG A 171 -8.36 -12.02 -8.52
CA ARG A 171 -8.20 -13.16 -7.56
C ARG A 171 -8.59 -12.84 -6.11
N ILE A 172 -8.82 -11.57 -5.77
CA ILE A 172 -9.04 -11.19 -4.38
C ILE A 172 -10.52 -11.23 -4.04
N ASN A 173 -10.88 -12.20 -3.20
CA ASN A 173 -12.20 -12.31 -2.60
C ASN A 173 -12.07 -12.13 -1.08
N LEU A 174 -12.89 -11.26 -0.51
CA LEU A 174 -12.89 -10.97 0.93
C LEU A 174 -14.32 -10.73 1.40
N SER A 175 -14.72 -11.41 2.46
CA SER A 175 -15.98 -11.15 3.16
C SER A 175 -15.66 -10.94 4.63
N LYS A 176 -15.87 -9.73 5.15
CA LYS A 176 -15.51 -9.38 6.54
C LYS A 176 -16.40 -8.29 7.10
N LEU A 177 -16.74 -8.41 8.39
CA LEU A 177 -17.41 -7.35 9.15
C LEU A 177 -16.39 -6.32 9.63
N ASN A 178 -16.74 -5.05 9.47
CA ASN A 178 -15.95 -3.90 9.91
C ASN A 178 -16.33 -3.48 11.35
N GLN A 179 -15.75 -2.37 11.81
CA GLN A 179 -15.97 -1.84 13.16
C GLN A 179 -17.38 -1.28 13.41
N TYR A 180 -18.14 -0.95 12.37
CA TYR A 180 -19.51 -0.42 12.49
C TYR A 180 -20.59 -1.49 12.66
N LYS A 181 -20.18 -2.76 12.80
CA LYS A 181 -21.10 -3.87 13.05
C LYS A 181 -21.89 -3.64 14.35
N THR A 182 -23.17 -3.97 14.31
CA THR A 182 -24.00 -4.08 15.50
C THR A 182 -24.16 -5.55 15.90
N ASP A 183 -24.63 -5.82 17.11
CA ASP A 183 -24.88 -7.18 17.57
C ASP A 183 -25.90 -7.92 16.66
N GLU A 184 -26.82 -7.16 16.06
CA GLU A 184 -27.81 -7.67 15.09
C GLU A 184 -27.20 -8.14 13.77
N ASP A 185 -26.05 -7.57 13.37
CA ASP A 185 -25.34 -7.90 12.13
C ASP A 185 -24.58 -9.24 12.22
N THR A 186 -24.47 -9.83 13.43
CA THR A 186 -23.76 -11.10 13.67
C THR A 186 -24.66 -12.33 13.50
N GLY A 187 -25.96 -12.12 13.21
CA GLY A 187 -27.00 -13.16 13.05
C GLY A 187 -27.09 -13.74 11.63
N ASP A 188 -28.32 -13.96 11.14
CA ASP A 188 -28.64 -14.60 9.85
C ASP A 188 -27.73 -14.18 8.67
N VAL A 189 -27.32 -15.15 7.85
CA VAL A 189 -26.45 -14.99 6.66
C VAL A 189 -26.99 -13.91 5.69
N PHE A 190 -28.31 -13.78 5.56
CA PHE A 190 -28.93 -12.78 4.67
C PHE A 190 -28.86 -11.34 5.23
N LYS A 191 -28.85 -11.20 6.57
CA LYS A 191 -28.64 -9.91 7.25
C LYS A 191 -27.17 -9.50 7.24
N GLN A 192 -26.26 -10.48 7.16
CA GLN A 192 -24.82 -10.21 7.05
C GLN A 192 -24.48 -9.50 5.74
N THR A 193 -25.10 -9.84 4.60
CA THR A 193 -24.69 -9.26 3.30
C THR A 193 -25.13 -7.80 3.10
N MET A 194 -26.31 -7.42 3.60
CA MET A 194 -26.92 -6.10 3.39
C MET A 194 -27.16 -5.37 4.71
N THR A 195 -26.08 -4.86 5.30
CA THR A 195 -26.13 -4.14 6.58
C THR A 195 -26.59 -2.69 6.39
N ILE A 196 -27.38 -2.16 7.34
CA ILE A 196 -27.86 -0.77 7.31
C ILE A 196 -26.67 0.20 7.40
N ASN A 197 -25.73 -0.12 8.28
CA ASN A 197 -24.55 0.69 8.58
C ASN A 197 -23.40 0.52 7.59
N ASP A 198 -23.58 -0.25 6.51
CA ASP A 198 -22.49 -0.59 5.59
C ASP A 198 -21.32 -1.27 6.31
N ALA A 199 -21.66 -2.16 7.24
CA ALA A 199 -20.72 -2.82 8.14
C ALA A 199 -20.05 -4.05 7.51
N HIS A 200 -20.71 -4.69 6.55
CA HIS A 200 -20.19 -5.89 5.90
C HIS A 200 -19.49 -5.54 4.60
N ILE A 201 -18.19 -5.80 4.56
CA ILE A 201 -17.34 -5.57 3.40
C ILE A 201 -17.25 -6.84 2.59
N VAL A 202 -17.68 -6.75 1.33
CA VAL A 202 -17.60 -7.81 0.34
C VAL A 202 -16.79 -7.31 -0.84
N ILE A 203 -15.69 -8.00 -1.12
CA ILE A 203 -14.84 -7.80 -2.28
C ILE A 203 -14.92 -9.08 -3.10
N GLU A 204 -15.32 -8.97 -4.36
CA GLU A 204 -15.35 -10.08 -5.31
C GLU A 204 -14.58 -9.69 -6.57
N ASP A 205 -13.67 -10.55 -6.99
CA ASP A 205 -12.81 -10.35 -8.15
C ASP A 205 -11.98 -9.04 -8.16
N GLY A 206 -11.72 -8.48 -6.97
CA GLY A 206 -11.06 -7.19 -6.79
C GLY A 206 -12.00 -5.98 -6.82
N GLU A 207 -13.31 -6.17 -6.93
CA GLU A 207 -14.30 -5.10 -6.86
C GLU A 207 -15.00 -5.06 -5.50
N ILE A 208 -15.06 -3.88 -4.88
CA ILE A 208 -15.76 -3.66 -3.61
C ILE A 208 -17.26 -3.51 -3.89
N LEU A 209 -18.04 -4.51 -3.53
CA LEU A 209 -19.48 -4.53 -3.72
C LEU A 209 -20.22 -3.77 -2.61
N THR A 210 -19.86 -4.04 -1.35
CA THR A 210 -20.51 -3.45 -0.17
C THR A 210 -19.49 -3.16 0.93
N GLY A 211 -19.89 -2.32 1.90
CA GLY A 211 -19.13 -2.05 3.12
C GLY A 211 -18.16 -0.88 3.05
N SER A 212 -18.09 -0.10 4.12
CA SER A 212 -17.08 0.96 4.24
C SER A 212 -15.75 0.38 4.71
N VAL A 213 -14.65 0.73 4.04
CA VAL A 213 -13.30 0.24 4.36
C VAL A 213 -12.76 0.93 5.60
N ASP A 214 -12.25 0.15 6.54
CA ASP A 214 -11.71 0.63 7.80
C ASP A 214 -10.35 0.00 8.13
N SER A 215 -9.85 0.31 9.33
CA SER A 215 -8.58 -0.25 9.81
C SER A 215 -8.60 -1.78 9.95
N SER A 216 -9.77 -2.39 10.12
CA SER A 216 -9.91 -3.85 10.22
C SER A 216 -9.74 -4.57 8.88
N VAL A 217 -9.73 -3.84 7.77
CA VAL A 217 -9.56 -4.40 6.41
C VAL A 217 -8.22 -4.05 5.78
N ILE A 218 -7.78 -2.79 5.83
CA ILE A 218 -6.59 -2.33 5.07
C ILE A 218 -5.34 -2.07 5.91
N LYS A 219 -5.41 -2.24 7.24
CA LYS A 219 -4.24 -2.13 8.13
C LYS A 219 -3.54 -3.49 8.24
N THR A 220 -3.19 -3.92 9.44
CA THR A 220 -2.38 -5.11 9.75
C THR A 220 -3.20 -6.32 10.22
N SER A 221 -4.48 -6.38 9.83
CA SER A 221 -5.37 -7.44 10.30
C SER A 221 -5.09 -8.79 9.62
N GLN A 222 -5.19 -9.89 10.37
CA GLN A 222 -5.23 -11.23 9.79
C GLN A 222 -6.48 -11.39 8.89
N GLY A 223 -6.31 -12.00 7.72
CA GLY A 223 -7.35 -12.07 6.69
C GLY A 223 -7.83 -10.70 6.19
N GLY A 224 -7.04 -9.63 6.35
CA GLY A 224 -7.32 -8.34 5.74
C GLY A 224 -6.92 -8.29 4.27
N LEU A 225 -7.26 -7.19 3.60
CA LEU A 225 -6.96 -6.99 2.18
C LEU A 225 -5.46 -7.10 1.89
N VAL A 226 -4.61 -6.47 2.70
CA VAL A 226 -3.15 -6.54 2.54
C VAL A 226 -2.62 -7.98 2.68
N HIS A 227 -3.22 -8.76 3.59
CA HIS A 227 -2.83 -10.16 3.79
C HIS A 227 -3.23 -11.02 2.59
N MET A 228 -4.45 -10.84 2.08
CA MET A 228 -4.96 -11.58 0.93
C MET A 228 -4.24 -11.23 -0.37
N CYS A 229 -3.82 -9.97 -0.55
CA CYS A 229 -3.05 -9.55 -1.73
C CYS A 229 -1.60 -10.04 -1.72
N TRP A 230 -1.05 -10.35 -0.54
CA TRP A 230 0.32 -10.84 -0.41
C TRP A 230 0.44 -12.35 -0.59
N ALA A 231 -0.59 -13.09 -0.14
CA ALA A 231 -0.66 -14.56 -0.23
C ALA A 231 -0.84 -15.06 -1.66
#